data_AF-A0A4P6PD77-F1
#
_entry.id   AF-A0A4P6PD77-F1
#
_cell.length_a   1.000
_cell.length_b   1.000
_cell.length_c   1.000
_cell.angle_alpha   90.00
_cell.angle_beta   90.00
_cell.angle_gamma   90.00
#
_symmetry.space_group_name_H-M   'P 1'
#
loop_
_entity.id
_entity.type
_entity.pdbx_description
1 polymer ?
#
loop_
_entity_poly.entity_id
_entity_poly.type
_entity_poly.pdbx_seq_one_letter_code
_entity_poly.pdbx_strand_id
1 'polypeptide(L)'
;MEELLVDTNGISDEGLEELGREMYREIFLNKGKVGELTLHNGDPVVFHEDRYDHAFRCSPNRARNPHSKKAVARDRIERMRWIKAILEGDIDDVECWIVPQQTKDRLYVVWKERYVIWLWSRKEGGWRFSSAYCAGRKDIRGYTRRGVKIKMNEKKMPRD
;
A
#
# COMPACT_ATOMS: atom_id res chain seq x y z
N MET A 1 2.97 -15.14 -1.72
CA MET A 1 2.98 -13.92 -0.87
C MET A 1 3.81 -14.06 0.39
N GLU A 2 3.84 -15.23 1.03
CA GLU A 2 4.65 -15.46 2.24
C GLU A 2 6.14 -15.19 2.00
N GLU A 3 6.67 -15.54 0.82
CA GLU A 3 8.06 -15.26 0.40
C GLU A 3 8.42 -13.76 0.35
N LEU A 4 7.41 -12.88 0.28
CA LEU A 4 7.61 -11.43 0.30
C LEU A 4 7.56 -10.85 1.72
N LEU A 5 7.24 -11.67 2.73
CA LEU A 5 7.25 -11.23 4.11
C LEU A 5 8.70 -11.04 4.58
N VAL A 6 8.91 -9.94 5.30
CA VAL A 6 10.17 -9.68 6.01
C VAL A 6 10.05 -10.28 7.40
N ASP A 7 10.99 -11.13 7.80
CA ASP A 7 11.06 -11.58 9.19
C ASP A 7 11.48 -10.41 10.07
N THR A 8 10.65 -10.12 11.08
CA THR A 8 10.93 -9.05 12.04
C THR A 8 11.10 -9.57 13.47
N ASN A 9 11.02 -10.88 13.69
CA ASN A 9 11.07 -11.46 15.02
C ASN A 9 12.34 -11.05 15.77
N GLY A 10 12.18 -10.65 17.03
CA GLY A 10 13.29 -10.22 17.88
C GLY A 10 13.83 -8.79 17.63
N ILE A 11 13.35 -8.08 16.60
CA ILE A 11 13.73 -6.68 16.35
C ILE A 11 12.96 -5.75 17.29
N SER A 12 13.64 -4.80 17.92
CA SER A 12 13.00 -3.74 18.75
C SER A 12 12.17 -2.77 17.91
N ASP A 13 11.35 -1.94 18.55
CA ASP A 13 10.54 -0.95 17.82
C ASP A 13 11.42 0.11 17.12
N GLU A 14 12.53 0.51 17.73
CA GLU A 14 13.51 1.42 17.11
C GLU A 14 14.16 0.78 15.87
N GLY A 15 14.60 -0.48 15.99
CA GLY A 15 15.19 -1.21 14.86
C GLY A 15 14.18 -1.48 13.75
N LEU A 16 12.91 -1.70 14.09
CA LEU A 16 11.82 -1.80 13.12
C LEU A 16 11.61 -0.49 12.37
N GLU A 17 11.63 0.66 13.07
CA GLU A 17 11.49 1.95 12.41
C GLU A 17 12.62 2.16 11.40
N GLU A 18 13.87 1.93 11.81
CA GLU A 18 15.05 2.03 10.95
C GLU A 18 14.94 1.10 9.73
N LEU A 19 14.71 -0.19 9.96
CA LEU A 19 14.50 -1.19 8.90
C LEU A 19 13.41 -0.75 7.93
N GLY A 20 12.25 -0.32 8.45
CA GLY A 20 11.16 0.14 7.61
C GLY A 20 11.56 1.34 6.76
N ARG A 21 12.32 2.31 7.30
CA ARG A 21 12.74 3.51 6.59
C ARG A 21 13.69 3.17 5.45
N GLU A 22 14.65 2.30 5.72
CA GLU A 22 15.61 1.80 4.73
C GLU A 22 14.89 1.08 3.60
N MET A 23 14.04 0.11 3.94
CA MET A 23 13.26 -0.64 2.96
C MET A 23 12.36 0.27 2.11
N TYR A 24 11.69 1.25 2.72
CA TYR A 24 10.82 2.16 1.98
C TYR A 24 11.62 3.02 0.99
N ARG A 25 12.80 3.50 1.40
CA ARG A 25 13.73 4.22 0.51
C ARG A 25 14.16 3.34 -0.66
N GLU A 26 14.65 2.14 -0.36
CA GLU A 26 15.19 1.21 -1.35
C GLU A 26 14.13 0.82 -2.39
N ILE A 27 12.92 0.50 -1.93
CA ILE A 27 11.87 -0.03 -2.81
C ILE A 27 11.18 1.08 -3.60
N PHE A 28 10.94 2.26 -2.99
CA PHE A 28 10.02 3.25 -3.55
C PHE A 28 10.65 4.60 -3.91
N LEU A 29 11.86 4.94 -3.43
CA LEU A 29 12.46 6.27 -3.62
C LEU A 29 13.68 6.23 -4.57
N ASN A 30 13.40 6.02 -5.86
CA ASN A 30 14.41 5.94 -6.92
C ASN A 30 14.93 7.29 -7.45
N LYS A 31 14.41 8.43 -6.96
CA LYS A 31 14.80 9.80 -7.35
C LYS A 31 15.06 10.67 -6.11
N GLY A 32 15.77 10.13 -5.13
CA GLY A 32 16.10 10.84 -3.88
C GLY A 32 14.96 10.79 -2.87
N LYS A 33 14.27 11.92 -2.62
CA LYS A 33 13.12 11.98 -1.67
C LYS A 33 11.78 11.60 -2.29
N VAL A 34 11.80 11.29 -3.58
CA VAL A 34 10.63 10.93 -4.39
C VAL A 34 11.00 9.68 -5.16
N GLY A 35 10.02 8.86 -5.46
CA GLY A 35 10.16 7.87 -6.52
C GLY A 35 8.85 7.52 -7.18
N GLU A 36 8.94 6.70 -8.20
CA GLU A 36 7.85 6.42 -9.11
C GLU A 36 7.85 4.95 -9.49
N LEU A 37 6.66 4.34 -9.50
CA LEU A 37 6.40 3.01 -10.01
C LEU A 37 5.33 3.07 -11.11
N THR A 38 5.35 2.08 -11.98
CA THR A 38 4.30 1.87 -12.98
C THR A 38 3.30 0.85 -12.46
N LEU A 39 2.02 1.19 -12.44
CA LEU A 39 0.94 0.29 -12.02
C LEU A 39 0.68 -0.79 -13.10
N HIS A 40 0.02 -1.88 -12.73
CA HIS A 40 -0.38 -2.97 -13.65
C HIS A 40 -1.13 -2.54 -14.92
N ASN A 41 -1.72 -1.34 -14.92
CA ASN A 41 -2.44 -0.76 -16.05
C ASN A 41 -1.64 0.30 -16.81
N GLY A 42 -0.35 0.48 -16.49
CA GLY A 42 0.55 1.46 -17.12
C GLY A 42 0.52 2.86 -16.50
N ASP A 43 -0.41 3.15 -15.59
CA ASP A 43 -0.47 4.47 -14.93
C ASP A 43 0.73 4.65 -13.98
N PRO A 44 1.30 5.86 -13.85
CA PRO A 44 2.33 6.14 -12.87
C PRO A 44 1.75 6.33 -11.46
N VAL A 45 2.49 5.88 -10.45
CA VAL A 45 2.25 6.18 -9.03
C VAL A 45 3.51 6.77 -8.39
N VAL A 46 3.33 7.87 -7.66
CA VAL A 46 4.42 8.57 -6.98
C VAL A 46 4.43 8.26 -5.49
N PHE A 47 5.63 8.04 -4.98
CA PHE A 47 5.95 7.87 -3.56
C PHE A 47 6.79 9.05 -3.10
N HIS A 48 6.53 9.51 -1.89
CA HIS A 48 7.30 10.57 -1.23
C HIS A 48 7.85 10.05 0.09
N GLU A 49 9.02 10.54 0.48
CA GLU A 49 9.67 10.21 1.76
C GLU A 49 8.79 10.51 2.97
N ASP A 50 8.05 11.61 2.94
CA ASP A 50 7.14 12.04 4.02
C ASP A 50 5.92 11.11 4.22
N ARG A 51 5.68 10.19 3.28
CA ARG A 51 4.61 9.17 3.38
C ARG A 51 5.03 7.93 4.16
N TYR A 52 6.31 7.83 4.54
CA TYR A 52 6.78 6.77 5.42
C TYR A 52 5.88 6.61 6.66
N ASP A 53 5.63 7.69 7.40
CA ASP A 53 4.80 7.65 8.61
C ASP A 53 3.36 7.19 8.34
N HIS A 54 2.83 7.41 7.14
CA HIS A 54 1.49 6.93 6.76
C HIS A 54 1.47 5.44 6.45
N ALA A 55 2.57 4.92 5.91
CA ALA A 55 2.71 3.51 5.61
C ALA A 55 3.03 2.68 6.87
N PHE A 56 3.84 3.17 7.82
CA PHE A 56 4.39 2.30 8.88
C PHE A 56 4.06 2.67 10.31
N ARG A 57 3.43 3.83 10.56
CA ARG A 57 2.99 4.18 11.91
C ARG A 57 1.49 3.99 12.05
N CYS A 58 1.09 3.55 13.24
CA CYS A 58 -0.30 3.37 13.61
C CYS A 58 -0.61 4.04 14.94
N SER A 59 -1.91 4.11 15.23
CA SER A 59 -2.35 4.52 16.55
C SER A 59 -2.25 3.34 17.51
N PRO A 60 -1.58 3.49 18.67
CA PRO A 60 -1.56 2.45 19.70
C PRO A 60 -2.96 2.16 20.26
N ASN A 61 -3.90 3.10 20.12
CA ASN A 61 -5.30 2.92 20.48
C ASN A 61 -6.19 3.58 19.42
N ARG A 62 -6.43 2.86 18.32
CA ARG A 62 -7.23 3.37 17.20
C ARG A 62 -8.66 3.76 17.59
N ALA A 63 -9.24 3.12 18.61
CA ALA A 63 -10.59 3.42 19.06
C ALA A 63 -10.71 4.79 19.75
N ARG A 64 -9.69 5.17 20.54
CA ARG A 64 -9.68 6.46 21.25
C ARG A 64 -8.98 7.57 20.48
N ASN A 65 -7.90 7.24 19.77
CA ASN A 65 -7.02 8.22 19.11
C ASN A 65 -6.68 7.80 17.67
N PRO A 66 -7.65 7.72 16.74
CA PRO A 66 -7.44 7.16 15.40
C PRO A 66 -6.37 7.88 14.56
N HIS A 67 -6.06 9.14 14.88
CA HIS A 67 -5.07 9.96 14.17
C HIS A 67 -3.66 9.90 14.77
N SER A 68 -3.49 9.27 15.93
CA SER A 68 -2.16 9.09 16.55
C SER A 68 -1.28 8.21 15.66
N LYS A 69 -0.01 8.61 15.49
CA LYS A 69 1.02 7.85 14.77
C LYS A 69 2.19 7.50 15.69
N LYS A 70 1.90 7.20 16.95
CA LYS A 70 2.94 7.03 17.98
C LYS A 70 3.57 5.64 18.03
N ALA A 71 2.96 4.64 17.39
CA ALA A 71 3.44 3.26 17.42
C ALA A 71 3.90 2.81 16.04
N VAL A 72 4.95 1.99 16.02
CA VAL A 72 5.41 1.30 14.81
C VAL A 72 4.48 0.12 14.52
N ALA A 73 4.02 0.01 13.27
CA ALA A 73 3.14 -1.05 12.82
C ALA A 73 3.97 -2.18 12.19
N ARG A 74 4.45 -3.11 13.03
CA ARG A 74 5.26 -4.28 12.63
C ARG A 74 4.65 -5.01 11.43
N ASP A 75 3.34 -5.27 11.47
CA ASP A 75 2.60 -5.97 10.41
C ASP A 75 2.69 -5.27 9.03
N ARG A 76 2.85 -3.95 9.03
CA ARG A 76 2.99 -3.17 7.79
C ARG A 76 4.41 -3.18 7.25
N ILE A 77 5.42 -3.21 8.13
CA ILE A 77 6.82 -3.35 7.74
C ILE A 77 7.06 -4.73 7.13
N GLU A 78 6.53 -5.80 7.77
CA GLU A 78 6.59 -7.17 7.25
C GLU A 78 6.06 -7.29 5.81
N ARG A 79 5.05 -6.48 5.48
CA ARG A 79 4.35 -6.48 4.18
C ARG A 79 4.81 -5.38 3.23
N MET A 80 5.94 -4.73 3.51
CA MET A 80 6.47 -3.63 2.69
C MET A 80 6.58 -4.02 1.21
N ARG A 81 7.18 -5.18 0.94
CA ARG A 81 7.41 -5.70 -0.42
C ARG A 81 6.09 -6.04 -1.14
N TRP A 82 5.02 -6.32 -0.39
CA TRP A 82 3.71 -6.59 -0.99
C TRP A 82 3.17 -5.37 -1.72
N ILE A 83 3.42 -4.15 -1.22
CA ILE A 83 2.88 -2.94 -1.83
C ILE A 83 3.32 -2.83 -3.29
N LYS A 84 4.62 -3.00 -3.57
CA LYS A 84 5.16 -2.95 -4.93
C LYS A 84 4.53 -4.05 -5.82
N ALA A 85 4.63 -5.31 -5.39
CA ALA A 85 4.14 -6.44 -6.16
C ALA A 85 2.62 -6.38 -6.44
N ILE A 86 1.81 -5.90 -5.49
CA ILE A 86 0.35 -5.70 -5.68
C ILE A 86 0.09 -4.62 -6.73
N LEU A 87 0.81 -3.49 -6.65
CA LEU A 87 0.60 -2.36 -7.55
C LEU A 87 1.02 -2.68 -8.99
N GLU A 88 2.11 -3.42 -9.16
CA GLU A 88 2.65 -3.89 -10.44
C GLU A 88 1.83 -5.04 -11.05
N GLY A 89 0.99 -5.71 -10.24
CA GLY A 89 0.14 -6.83 -10.71
C GLY A 89 0.85 -8.17 -10.70
N ASP A 90 1.85 -8.34 -9.85
CA ASP A 90 2.61 -9.59 -9.67
C ASP A 90 1.96 -10.56 -8.68
N ILE A 91 0.87 -10.14 -8.04
CA ILE A 91 0.12 -10.96 -7.08
C ILE A 91 -1.26 -11.24 -7.66
N ASP A 92 -1.60 -12.53 -7.74
CA ASP A 92 -2.94 -12.99 -8.11
C ASP A 92 -4.00 -12.64 -7.03
N ASP A 93 -5.28 -12.75 -7.38
CA ASP A 93 -6.40 -12.51 -6.46
C ASP A 93 -6.45 -11.11 -5.81
N VAL A 94 -5.78 -10.14 -6.43
CA VAL A 94 -5.90 -8.72 -6.09
C VAL A 94 -7.08 -8.12 -6.84
N GLU A 95 -7.89 -7.32 -6.16
CA GLU A 95 -8.87 -6.47 -6.81
C GLU A 95 -8.46 -5.01 -6.78
N CYS A 96 -8.60 -4.32 -7.90
CA CYS A 96 -8.44 -2.87 -7.99
C CYS A 96 -9.80 -2.21 -8.16
N TRP A 97 -10.04 -1.12 -7.43
CA TRP A 97 -11.30 -0.40 -7.40
C TRP A 97 -11.07 1.10 -7.53
N ILE A 98 -11.85 1.78 -8.36
CA ILE A 98 -12.03 3.23 -8.26
C ILE A 98 -13.14 3.49 -7.24
N VAL A 99 -12.83 4.23 -6.18
CA VAL A 99 -13.79 4.50 -5.11
C VAL A 99 -14.12 5.99 -5.09
N PRO A 100 -15.38 6.41 -5.33
CA PRO A 100 -15.76 7.82 -5.27
C PRO A 100 -15.95 8.23 -3.80
N GLN A 101 -14.86 8.55 -3.10
CA GLN A 101 -14.88 9.22 -1.80
C GLN A 101 -14.00 10.48 -1.86
N GLN A 102 -14.39 11.51 -1.09
CA GLN A 102 -13.89 12.90 -1.12
C GLN A 102 -12.39 13.14 -1.41
N THR A 103 -11.50 12.19 -1.13
CA THR A 103 -10.05 12.30 -1.41
C THR A 103 -9.34 10.96 -1.65
N LYS A 104 -10.02 9.85 -2.03
CA LYS A 104 -9.38 8.53 -2.17
C LYS A 104 -9.84 7.76 -3.40
N ASP A 105 -9.07 7.85 -4.49
CA ASP A 105 -9.60 7.55 -5.82
C ASP A 105 -9.23 6.16 -6.37
N ARG A 106 -8.30 5.42 -5.75
CA ARG A 106 -8.04 4.02 -6.12
C ARG A 106 -7.68 3.16 -4.90
N LEU A 107 -8.26 1.97 -4.86
CA LEU A 107 -8.12 1.00 -3.78
C LEU A 107 -7.73 -0.36 -4.35
N TYR A 108 -6.62 -0.91 -3.85
CA TYR A 108 -6.25 -2.31 -4.07
C TYR A 108 -6.67 -3.12 -2.84
N VAL A 109 -7.22 -4.30 -3.07
CA VAL A 109 -7.73 -5.20 -2.03
C VAL A 109 -7.18 -6.60 -2.24
N VAL A 110 -6.58 -7.15 -1.21
CA VAL A 110 -6.26 -8.58 -1.11
C VAL A 110 -7.18 -9.19 -0.05
N TRP A 111 -8.23 -9.87 -0.49
CA TRP A 111 -9.36 -10.23 0.38
C TRP A 111 -9.03 -11.26 1.46
N LYS A 112 -8.17 -12.23 1.13
CA LYS A 112 -7.78 -13.32 2.03
C LYS A 112 -7.02 -12.76 3.24
N GLU A 113 -6.10 -11.84 2.99
CA GLU A 113 -5.24 -11.20 3.99
C GLU A 113 -5.91 -9.96 4.60
N ARG A 114 -7.02 -9.51 4.00
CA ARG A 114 -7.72 -8.27 4.33
C ARG A 114 -6.81 -7.05 4.27
N TYR A 115 -5.87 -7.08 3.33
CA TYR A 115 -4.89 -6.01 3.13
C TYR A 115 -5.39 -5.04 2.07
N VAL A 116 -5.23 -3.75 2.31
CA VAL A 116 -5.64 -2.69 1.38
C VAL A 116 -4.52 -1.71 1.11
N ILE A 117 -4.47 -1.18 -0.12
CA ILE A 117 -3.60 -0.07 -0.51
C ILE A 117 -4.45 1.03 -1.12
N TRP A 118 -4.29 2.25 -0.60
CA TRP A 118 -4.97 3.44 -1.10
C TRP A 118 -4.02 4.31 -1.89
N LEU A 119 -4.48 4.75 -3.06
CA LEU A 119 -3.85 5.78 -3.86
C LEU A 119 -4.78 6.99 -4.01
N TRP A 120 -4.18 8.17 -4.13
CA TRP A 120 -4.85 9.43 -4.40
C TRP A 120 -4.62 9.85 -5.84
N SER A 121 -5.66 10.35 -6.50
CA SER A 121 -5.47 11.00 -7.80
C SER A 121 -4.60 12.24 -7.63
N ARG A 122 -3.84 12.57 -8.68
CA ARG A 122 -3.08 13.82 -8.77
C ARG A 122 -3.72 14.73 -9.82
N LYS A 123 -3.66 16.04 -9.60
CA LYS A 123 -4.18 17.05 -10.55
C LYS A 123 -3.53 16.96 -11.93
N GLU A 124 -2.25 16.57 -11.98
CA GLU A 124 -1.46 16.41 -13.20
C GLU A 124 -1.65 15.04 -13.87
N GLY A 125 -2.55 14.20 -13.35
CA GLY A 125 -2.71 12.82 -13.77
C GLY A 125 -1.85 11.83 -12.97
N GLY A 126 -2.19 10.54 -13.10
CA GLY A 126 -1.58 9.47 -12.33
C GLY A 126 -1.96 9.49 -10.84
N TRP A 127 -1.14 8.82 -10.04
CA TRP A 127 -1.48 8.46 -8.67
C TRP A 127 -0.40 8.88 -7.67
N ARG A 128 -0.79 9.03 -6.41
CA ARG A 128 0.12 9.17 -5.27
C ARG A 128 -0.21 8.13 -4.22
N PHE A 129 0.80 7.45 -3.70
CA PHE A 129 0.63 6.53 -2.59
C PHE A 129 0.08 7.27 -1.34
N SER A 130 -0.98 6.73 -0.75
CA SER A 130 -1.59 7.28 0.47
C SER A 130 -1.24 6.45 1.70
N SER A 131 -1.64 5.18 1.71
CA SER A 131 -1.46 4.28 2.85
C SER A 131 -1.68 2.83 2.44
N ALA A 132 -1.15 1.90 3.24
CA ALA A 132 -1.44 0.48 3.13
C ALA A 132 -1.61 -0.12 4.53
N TYR A 133 -2.59 -1.00 4.73
CA TYR A 133 -2.91 -1.57 6.06
C TYR A 133 -3.89 -2.75 5.97
N CYS A 134 -3.97 -3.55 7.05
CA CYS A 134 -5.04 -4.53 7.24
C CYS A 134 -6.35 -3.86 7.72
N ALA A 135 -7.47 -4.18 7.08
CA ALA A 135 -8.79 -3.65 7.38
C ALA A 135 -9.80 -4.75 7.72
N GLY A 136 -10.88 -4.43 8.45
CA GLY A 136 -11.95 -5.40 8.67
C GLY A 136 -12.71 -5.67 7.38
N ARG A 137 -13.25 -6.90 7.19
CA ARG A 137 -14.07 -7.23 6.01
C ARG A 137 -15.25 -6.27 5.82
N LYS A 138 -15.87 -5.84 6.93
CA LYS A 138 -16.95 -4.85 6.91
C LYS A 138 -16.48 -3.49 6.37
N ASP A 139 -15.28 -3.07 6.76
CA ASP A 139 -14.69 -1.81 6.28
C ASP A 139 -14.38 -1.89 4.79
N ILE A 140 -13.74 -2.99 4.34
CA ILE A 140 -13.40 -3.21 2.93
C ILE A 140 -14.67 -3.19 2.08
N ARG A 141 -15.72 -3.92 2.48
CA ARG A 141 -17.04 -3.87 1.83
C ARG A 141 -17.62 -2.46 1.83
N GLY A 142 -17.45 -1.71 2.91
CA GLY A 142 -17.86 -0.31 3.01
C GLY A 142 -17.14 0.59 2.00
N TYR A 143 -15.83 0.39 1.83
CA TYR A 143 -15.00 1.09 0.85
C TYR A 143 -15.44 0.80 -0.58
N THR A 144 -15.66 -0.48 -0.91
CA THR A 144 -15.97 -0.92 -2.28
C THR A 144 -17.45 -0.80 -2.65
N ARG A 145 -18.37 -0.55 -1.70
CA ARG A 145 -19.83 -0.51 -1.93
C ARG A 145 -20.28 0.38 -3.08
N ARG A 146 -19.60 1.50 -3.32
CA ARG A 146 -19.88 2.44 -4.42
C ARG A 146 -18.75 2.49 -5.45
N GLY A 147 -17.76 1.61 -5.31
CA GLY A 147 -16.61 1.58 -6.19
C GLY A 147 -16.92 0.84 -7.49
N VAL A 148 -16.13 1.14 -8.51
CA VAL A 148 -16.11 0.41 -9.78
C VAL A 148 -14.85 -0.44 -9.82
N LYS A 149 -15.01 -1.75 -9.97
CA LYS A 149 -13.86 -2.66 -10.10
C LYS A 149 -13.18 -2.45 -11.45
N ILE A 150 -11.86 -2.28 -11.43
CA ILE A 150 -11.00 -2.22 -12.61
C ILE A 150 -10.43 -3.61 -12.85
N LYS A 151 -10.25 -3.98 -14.12
CA LYS A 151 -9.54 -5.21 -14.47
C LYS A 151 -8.08 -5.08 -14.07
N MET A 152 -7.61 -5.95 -13.17
CA MET A 152 -6.19 -6.26 -13.09
C MET A 152 -5.86 -6.99 -14.40
N ASN A 153 -4.91 -6.48 -15.19
CA ASN A 153 -4.55 -7.14 -16.44
C ASN A 153 -4.08 -8.56 -16.13
N GLU A 154 -4.65 -9.55 -16.82
CA GLU A 154 -3.94 -10.81 -17.06
C GLU A 154 -2.63 -10.39 -17.70
N LYS A 155 -1.49 -10.68 -17.06
CA LYS A 155 -0.17 -10.41 -17.67
C LYS A 155 -0.26 -10.90 -19.10
N LYS A 156 -0.18 -9.99 -20.08
CA LYS A 156 -0.02 -10.41 -21.47
C LYS A 156 1.28 -11.19 -21.45
N MET A 157 1.19 -12.53 -21.52
CA MET A 157 2.37 -13.33 -21.76
C MET A 157 3.07 -12.69 -22.96
N PRO A 158 4.38 -12.41 -22.88
CA PRO A 158 5.10 -12.02 -24.07
C PRO A 158 4.78 -13.08 -25.13
N ARG A 159 4.24 -12.63 -26.26
CA ARG A 159 4.14 -13.51 -27.42
C ARG A 159 5.57 -13.69 -27.87
N ASP A 160 6.12 -14.86 -27.58
CA ASP A 160 7.35 -15.34 -28.21
C ASP A 160 7.22 -15.29 -29.74
#